data_AF-A0A3M1QD08-F1
#
_entry.id   AF-A0A3M1QD08-F1
#
_cell.length_a   1.000
_cell.length_b   1.000
_cell.length_c   1.000
_cell.angle_alpha   90.00
_cell.angle_beta   90.00
_cell.angle_gamma   90.00
#
_symmetry.space_group_name_H-M   'P 1'
#
loop_
_entity.id
_entity.type
_entity.pdbx_description
1 polymer ?
#
loop_
_entity_poly.entity_id
_entity_poly.type
_entity_poly.pdbx_seq_one_letter_code
_entity_poly.pdbx_strand_id
1 'polypeptide(L)'
;MAVAKYALEHFYYGQFVRNNQAEGDARLLARSAGIKDEQVEEALQAAALPAMPYNPSGAWALIRGSKVPFFMAQAQTGEAGQSMLHIIIMPTDVLRGLSGNLTAMQTLVEPAMPVYDRLGDTLPPRLLPQAGAPSDEQQIDAILSLMTYTGNQTNTIMKLLSALVQGQQIVIQNAPADLSTRVTFIEGLLALLPASTRFGVTFTTHLTPKVKLNTQISFYSGESYPENALFYDWE
;
A
#
# COMPACT_ATOMS: atom_id res chain seq x y z
N MET A 1 0.36 12.92 27.25
CA MET A 1 1.19 11.70 27.29
C MET A 1 1.74 11.46 25.90
N ALA A 2 3.00 11.01 25.75
CA ALA A 2 3.54 10.66 24.43
C ALA A 2 2.89 9.38 23.92
N VAL A 3 2.41 9.38 22.67
CA VAL A 3 1.85 8.19 22.02
C VAL A 3 3.01 7.23 21.72
N ALA A 4 2.89 5.97 22.17
CA ALA A 4 3.88 4.93 21.88
C ALA A 4 4.01 4.71 20.36
N LYS A 5 5.20 4.33 19.88
CA LYS A 5 5.48 4.16 18.45
C LYS A 5 6.17 2.82 18.18
N TYR A 6 5.84 2.20 17.05
CA TYR A 6 6.64 1.14 16.45
C TYR A 6 7.81 1.76 15.68
N ALA A 7 8.97 1.11 15.74
CA ALA A 7 10.12 1.41 14.89
C ALA A 7 10.15 0.38 13.75
N LEU A 8 10.09 0.84 12.51
CA LEU A 8 9.97 0.02 11.32
C LEU A 8 11.20 0.19 10.43
N GLU A 9 11.80 -0.92 10.03
CA GLU A 9 12.91 -0.94 9.10
C GLU A 9 12.40 -0.68 7.67
N HIS A 10 13.12 0.13 6.91
CA HIS A 10 12.74 0.50 5.55
C HIS A 10 13.93 0.74 4.64
N PHE A 11 13.68 0.84 3.34
CA PHE A 11 14.70 1.18 2.35
C PHE A 11 14.10 1.90 1.15
N TYR A 12 14.95 2.59 0.38
CA TYR A 12 14.60 3.16 -0.91
C TYR A 12 15.36 2.44 -2.02
N TYR A 13 14.63 2.12 -3.08
CA TYR A 13 15.16 1.56 -4.31
C TYR A 13 14.76 2.46 -5.47
N GLY A 14 15.69 2.86 -6.31
CA GLY A 14 15.40 3.82 -7.37
C GLY A 14 16.63 4.29 -8.10
N GLN A 15 16.47 5.35 -8.90
CA GLN A 15 17.57 5.93 -9.67
C GLN A 15 18.25 7.06 -8.90
N PHE A 16 19.56 7.22 -9.15
CA PHE A 16 20.30 8.38 -8.68
C PHE A 16 19.88 9.62 -9.44
N VAL A 17 20.08 10.79 -8.82
CA VAL A 17 19.95 12.07 -9.50
C VAL A 17 21.30 12.76 -9.49
N ARG A 18 21.76 13.16 -10.68
CA ARG A 18 22.97 13.97 -10.87
C ARG A 18 22.67 15.08 -11.85
N ASN A 19 23.11 16.30 -11.55
CA ASN A 19 22.81 17.49 -12.38
C ASN A 19 21.30 17.65 -12.68
N ASN A 20 20.45 17.34 -11.70
CA ASN A 20 18.99 17.38 -11.80
C ASN A 20 18.38 16.45 -12.88
N GLN A 21 19.06 15.34 -13.17
CA GLN A 21 18.58 14.31 -14.09
C GLN A 21 18.75 12.93 -13.45
N ALA A 22 17.77 12.04 -13.67
CA ALA A 22 17.88 10.63 -13.30
C ALA A 22 19.06 9.96 -14.04
N GLU A 23 19.89 9.21 -13.32
CA GLU A 23 21.09 8.56 -13.86
C GLU A 23 21.07 7.04 -13.61
N GLY A 24 21.26 6.29 -14.70
CA GLY A 24 21.44 4.84 -14.70
C GLY A 24 20.21 4.03 -14.28
N ASP A 25 20.45 2.75 -14.01
CA ASP A 25 19.40 1.82 -13.59
C ASP A 25 19.07 1.97 -12.10
N ALA A 26 17.83 1.59 -11.77
CA ALA A 26 17.35 1.57 -10.39
C ALA A 26 18.15 0.57 -9.54
N ARG A 27 18.49 0.97 -8.32
CA ARG A 27 19.30 0.21 -7.37
C ARG A 27 18.94 0.57 -5.92
N LEU A 28 19.45 -0.19 -4.96
CA LEU A 28 19.28 0.14 -3.53
C LEU A 28 20.02 1.46 -3.21
N LEU A 29 19.29 2.48 -2.80
CA LEU A 29 19.82 3.82 -2.56
C LEU A 29 20.26 4.00 -1.10
N ALA A 30 19.37 3.62 -0.18
CA ALA A 30 19.55 3.76 1.25
C ALA A 30 18.70 2.72 1.98
N ARG A 31 19.13 2.29 3.18
CA ARG A 31 18.40 1.33 4.01
C ARG A 31 18.60 1.56 5.49
N SER A 32 17.63 1.16 6.30
CA SER A 32 17.81 1.05 7.74
C SER A 32 18.76 -0.11 8.09
N ALA A 33 19.38 -0.04 9.27
CA ALA A 33 20.44 -0.97 9.66
C ALA A 33 19.98 -2.43 9.80
N GLY A 34 18.69 -2.68 10.06
CA GLY A 34 18.12 -4.02 10.19
C GLY A 34 17.72 -4.68 8.87
N ILE A 35 17.80 -3.97 7.74
CA ILE A 35 17.42 -4.51 6.42
C ILE A 35 18.54 -5.40 5.86
N LYS A 36 18.19 -6.65 5.58
CA LYS A 36 19.07 -7.63 4.93
C LYS A 36 18.87 -7.65 3.41
N ASP A 37 19.91 -8.05 2.67
CA ASP A 37 19.86 -8.11 1.21
C ASP A 37 18.77 -9.06 0.69
N GLU A 38 18.55 -10.19 1.36
CA GLU A 38 17.50 -11.14 0.94
C GLU A 38 16.09 -10.55 1.07
N GLN A 39 15.89 -9.61 2.01
CA GLN A 39 14.61 -8.92 2.17
C GLN A 39 14.39 -7.88 1.07
N VAL A 40 15.47 -7.23 0.62
CA VAL A 40 15.43 -6.31 -0.52
C VAL A 40 15.06 -7.08 -1.79
N GLU A 41 15.77 -8.17 -2.09
CA GLU A 41 15.50 -9.00 -3.26
C GLU A 41 14.05 -9.51 -3.28
N GLU A 42 13.57 -10.01 -2.15
CA GLU A 42 12.21 -10.48 -2.01
C GLU A 42 11.20 -9.35 -2.24
N ALA A 43 11.40 -8.19 -1.63
CA ALA A 43 10.51 -7.05 -1.79
C ALA A 43 10.44 -6.58 -3.24
N LEU A 44 11.56 -6.59 -3.97
CA LEU A 44 11.57 -6.19 -5.39
C LEU A 44 10.84 -7.20 -6.28
N GLN A 45 10.81 -8.47 -5.90
CA GLN A 45 10.00 -9.49 -6.60
C GLN A 45 8.51 -9.37 -6.27
N ALA A 46 8.18 -9.14 -4.99
CA ALA A 46 6.80 -9.13 -4.51
C ALA A 46 6.08 -7.79 -4.71
N ALA A 47 6.81 -6.68 -4.68
CA ALA A 47 6.29 -5.32 -4.59
C ALA A 47 6.80 -4.40 -5.70
N ALA A 48 6.83 -4.89 -6.94
CA ALA A 48 7.14 -4.12 -8.15
C ALA A 48 6.03 -3.10 -8.52
N LEU A 49 5.65 -2.24 -7.57
CA LEU A 49 4.56 -1.28 -7.68
C LEU A 49 4.90 -0.17 -8.69
N PRO A 50 4.06 0.07 -9.72
CA PRO A 50 4.27 1.20 -10.62
C PRO A 50 3.93 2.52 -9.93
N ALA A 51 4.65 3.60 -10.25
CA ALA A 51 4.27 4.94 -9.83
C ALA A 51 2.99 5.39 -10.53
N MET A 52 2.13 6.14 -9.83
CA MET A 52 0.94 6.73 -10.42
C MET A 52 1.31 8.06 -11.12
N PRO A 53 0.97 8.25 -12.41
CA PRO A 53 1.21 9.52 -13.10
C PRO A 53 0.50 10.69 -12.40
N TYR A 54 1.22 11.80 -12.23
CA TYR A 54 0.70 13.07 -11.69
C TYR A 54 0.13 13.01 -10.25
N ASN A 55 0.28 11.88 -9.55
CA ASN A 55 -0.13 11.73 -8.16
C ASN A 55 0.96 10.97 -7.37
N PRO A 56 1.94 11.69 -6.80
CA PRO A 56 3.06 11.08 -6.08
C PRO A 56 2.63 10.17 -4.92
N SER A 57 1.55 10.47 -4.23
CA SER A 57 1.07 9.62 -3.13
C SER A 57 0.13 8.50 -3.59
N GLY A 58 -0.28 8.49 -4.86
CA GLY A 58 -1.37 7.65 -5.35
C GLY A 58 -1.06 6.16 -5.44
N ALA A 59 0.23 5.78 -5.54
CA ALA A 59 0.65 4.39 -5.63
C ALA A 59 1.16 3.89 -4.27
N TRP A 60 0.30 3.15 -3.57
CA TRP A 60 0.56 2.58 -2.24
C TRP A 60 0.03 1.16 -2.15
N ALA A 61 0.74 0.27 -1.47
CA ALA A 61 0.32 -1.12 -1.34
C ALA A 61 0.75 -1.74 -0.01
N LEU A 62 -0.04 -2.72 0.46
CA LEU A 62 0.33 -3.68 1.49
C LEU A 62 0.32 -5.07 0.86
N ILE A 63 1.48 -5.71 0.82
CA ILE A 63 1.72 -6.95 0.09
C ILE A 63 2.30 -7.99 1.04
N ARG A 64 1.95 -9.25 0.82
CA ARG A 64 2.49 -10.38 1.59
C ARG A 64 3.76 -10.88 0.92
N GLY A 65 4.83 -11.04 1.69
CA GLY A 65 6.03 -11.74 1.24
C GLY A 65 5.95 -13.26 1.47
N SER A 66 6.88 -13.97 0.85
CA SER A 66 7.11 -15.41 1.00
C SER A 66 7.93 -15.79 2.24
N LYS A 67 8.90 -14.96 2.63
CA LYS A 67 9.83 -15.13 3.77
C LYS A 67 9.66 -14.01 4.78
N VAL A 68 9.47 -12.76 4.31
CA VAL A 68 9.05 -11.63 5.16
C VAL A 68 7.53 -11.57 5.19
N PRO A 69 6.89 -11.33 6.34
CA PRO A 69 5.43 -11.41 6.44
C PRO A 69 4.71 -10.43 5.51
N PHE A 70 5.07 -9.14 5.57
CA PHE A 70 4.44 -8.11 4.77
C PHE A 70 5.41 -6.97 4.46
N PHE A 71 5.15 -6.34 3.31
CA PHE A 71 5.78 -5.12 2.86
C PHE A 71 4.71 -4.06 2.65
N MET A 72 4.95 -2.86 3.17
CA MET A 72 4.29 -1.67 2.66
C MET A 72 5.16 -1.09 1.55
N ALA A 73 4.57 -0.80 0.40
CA ALA A 73 5.27 -0.23 -0.75
C ALA A 73 4.64 1.08 -1.17
N GLN A 74 5.47 2.06 -1.54
CA GLN A 74 5.03 3.29 -2.18
C GLN A 74 5.92 3.59 -3.38
N ALA A 75 5.34 3.94 -4.52
CA ALA A 75 6.07 4.24 -5.74
C ALA A 75 5.84 5.68 -6.21
N GLN A 76 6.91 6.37 -6.61
CA GLN A 76 6.85 7.75 -7.11
C GLN A 76 7.76 7.94 -8.32
N THR A 77 7.38 8.90 -9.16
CA THR A 77 8.31 9.55 -10.09
C THR A 77 8.67 10.89 -9.48
N GLY A 78 9.95 11.09 -9.15
CA GLY A 78 10.45 12.34 -8.58
C GLY A 78 10.57 13.46 -9.62
N GLU A 79 10.90 14.67 -9.16
CA GLU A 79 10.94 15.87 -10.01
C GLU A 79 11.98 15.83 -11.12
N ALA A 80 13.11 15.12 -10.92
CA ALA A 80 14.14 14.91 -11.94
C ALA A 80 13.81 13.72 -12.87
N GLY A 81 12.59 13.19 -12.83
CA GLY A 81 12.12 12.05 -13.62
C GLY A 81 12.56 10.69 -13.10
N GLN A 82 13.21 10.63 -11.93
CA GLN A 82 13.70 9.39 -11.34
C GLN A 82 12.55 8.53 -10.82
N SER A 83 12.59 7.23 -11.09
CA SER A 83 11.69 6.27 -10.45
C SER A 83 12.19 5.91 -9.04
N MET A 84 11.28 5.91 -8.08
CA MET A 84 11.54 5.63 -6.67
C MET A 84 10.50 4.66 -6.12
N LEU A 85 10.98 3.68 -5.34
CA LEU A 85 10.20 2.74 -4.56
C LEU A 85 10.66 2.82 -3.11
N HIS A 86 9.73 3.10 -2.21
CA HIS A 86 9.96 3.04 -0.76
C HIS A 86 9.29 1.80 -0.23
N ILE A 87 10.08 0.95 0.43
CA ILE A 87 9.59 -0.28 1.05
C ILE A 87 9.79 -0.20 2.55
N ILE A 88 8.73 -0.48 3.30
CA ILE A 88 8.75 -0.64 4.76
C ILE A 88 8.41 -2.09 5.07
N ILE A 89 9.23 -2.74 5.89
CA ILE A 89 8.90 -4.06 6.42
C ILE A 89 7.82 -3.89 7.48
N MET A 90 6.72 -4.64 7.33
CA MET A 90 5.58 -4.59 8.23
C MET A 90 5.50 -5.91 9.02
N PRO A 91 6.01 -5.95 10.26
CA PRO A 91 5.88 -7.11 11.12
C PRO A 91 4.42 -7.50 11.37
N THR A 92 4.15 -8.80 11.57
CA THR A 92 2.78 -9.30 11.75
C THR A 92 2.14 -8.80 13.04
N ASP A 93 2.91 -8.66 14.10
CA ASP A 93 2.48 -8.10 15.39
C ASP A 93 2.09 -6.62 15.26
N VAL A 94 2.82 -5.83 14.46
CA VAL A 94 2.47 -4.45 14.14
C VAL A 94 1.12 -4.39 13.44
N LEU A 95 0.93 -5.15 12.35
CA LEU A 95 -0.33 -5.16 11.59
C LEU A 95 -1.49 -5.69 12.44
N ARG A 96 -1.25 -6.71 13.27
CA ARG A 96 -2.25 -7.23 14.22
C ARG A 96 -2.63 -6.18 15.25
N GLY A 97 -1.67 -5.42 15.77
CA GLY A 97 -1.91 -4.33 16.70
C GLY A 97 -2.74 -3.19 16.11
N LEU A 98 -2.61 -2.93 14.81
CA LEU A 98 -3.42 -1.94 14.08
C LEU A 98 -4.81 -2.46 13.68
N SER A 99 -4.98 -3.79 13.56
CA SER A 99 -6.27 -4.43 13.26
C SER A 99 -7.03 -3.80 12.06
N GLY A 100 -6.31 -3.41 11.01
CA GLY A 100 -6.89 -2.77 9.81
C GLY A 100 -7.03 -1.24 9.88
N ASN A 101 -6.41 -0.57 10.84
CA ASN A 101 -6.35 0.89 10.92
C ASN A 101 -5.40 1.46 9.85
N LEU A 102 -5.92 1.66 8.64
CA LEU A 102 -5.14 2.16 7.51
C LEU A 102 -4.87 3.65 7.64
N THR A 103 -5.74 4.42 8.30
CA THR A 103 -5.53 5.82 8.65
C THR A 103 -4.21 6.00 9.43
N ALA A 104 -3.94 5.13 10.40
CA ALA A 104 -2.65 5.14 11.10
C ALA A 104 -1.48 4.82 10.15
N MET A 105 -1.64 3.83 9.25
CA MET A 105 -0.62 3.45 8.28
C MET A 105 -0.35 4.53 7.22
N GLN A 106 -1.34 5.35 6.85
CA GLN A 106 -1.17 6.45 5.90
C GLN A 106 -0.15 7.49 6.38
N THR A 107 0.13 7.57 7.69
CA THR A 107 1.21 8.42 8.23
C THR A 107 2.61 8.02 7.74
N LEU A 108 2.76 6.84 7.15
CA LEU A 108 3.99 6.35 6.54
C LEU A 108 4.14 6.72 5.06
N VAL A 109 3.08 7.24 4.43
CA VAL A 109 3.10 7.66 3.02
C VAL A 109 3.86 8.96 2.91
N GLU A 110 4.86 8.99 2.03
CA GLU A 110 5.65 10.17 1.77
C GLU A 110 4.97 11.06 0.71
N PRO A 111 4.75 12.35 0.97
CA PRO A 111 4.21 13.25 -0.05
C PRO A 111 5.22 13.51 -1.18
N ALA A 112 6.51 13.43 -0.88
CA ALA A 112 7.61 13.56 -1.84
C ALA A 112 8.77 12.66 -1.39
N MET A 113 9.27 11.82 -2.30
CA MET A 113 10.43 10.97 -2.03
C MET A 113 11.73 11.78 -1.92
N PRO A 114 12.67 11.37 -1.06
CA PRO A 114 14.00 11.97 -0.99
C PRO A 114 14.77 11.79 -2.31
N VAL A 115 15.65 12.76 -2.60
CA VAL A 115 16.57 12.71 -3.73
C VAL A 115 17.93 12.21 -3.25
N TYR A 116 18.48 11.22 -3.94
CA TYR A 116 19.79 10.66 -3.64
C TYR A 116 20.79 11.00 -4.75
N ASP A 117 21.94 11.56 -4.36
CA ASP A 117 23.10 11.83 -5.22
C ASP A 117 24.30 10.93 -4.87
N ARG A 118 24.22 10.17 -3.77
CA ARG A 118 25.20 9.18 -3.31
C ARG A 118 24.55 7.93 -2.72
N LEU A 119 25.28 6.81 -2.80
CA LEU A 119 24.87 5.50 -2.28
C LEU A 119 25.22 5.32 -0.81
N GLY A 120 24.43 4.47 -0.14
CA GLY A 120 24.84 3.81 1.11
C GLY A 120 24.46 4.56 2.38
N ASP A 121 23.56 5.54 2.29
CA ASP A 121 23.04 6.22 3.47
C ASP A 121 22.31 5.22 4.40
N THR A 122 22.64 5.26 5.68
CA THR A 122 21.95 4.48 6.72
C THR A 122 20.75 5.28 7.21
N LEU A 123 19.56 4.70 7.10
CA LEU A 123 18.31 5.36 7.47
C LEU A 123 17.95 5.10 8.95
N PRO A 124 17.45 6.10 9.68
CA PRO A 124 16.78 5.83 10.95
C PRO A 124 15.51 5.01 10.70
N PRO A 125 15.03 4.22 11.67
CA PRO A 125 13.75 3.53 11.53
C PRO A 125 12.58 4.49 11.33
N ARG A 126 11.59 4.10 10.52
CA ARG A 126 10.32 4.82 10.37
C ARG A 126 9.46 4.60 11.61
N LEU A 127 8.90 5.69 12.14
CA LEU A 127 8.08 5.63 13.35
C LEU A 127 6.60 5.61 12.99
N LEU A 128 5.89 4.56 13.41
CA LEU A 128 4.45 4.43 13.26
C LEU A 128 3.75 4.54 14.63
N PRO A 129 2.74 5.40 14.82
CA PRO A 129 1.97 5.43 16.06
C PRO A 129 1.33 4.08 16.38
N GLN A 130 1.38 3.66 17.65
CA GLN A 130 0.63 2.51 18.15
C GLN A 130 -0.85 2.89 18.36
N ALA A 131 -1.54 3.23 17.27
CA ALA A 131 -2.90 3.75 17.30
C ALA A 131 -3.96 2.70 17.70
N GLY A 132 -3.61 1.40 17.65
CA GLY A 132 -4.56 0.32 17.90
C GLY A 132 -5.54 0.11 16.73
N ALA A 133 -6.60 -0.64 17.01
CA ALA A 133 -7.73 -0.79 16.10
C ALA A 133 -8.42 0.56 15.82
N PRO A 134 -9.11 0.72 14.67
CA PRO A 134 -9.93 1.91 14.44
C PRO A 134 -11.02 2.01 15.51
N SER A 135 -11.33 3.24 15.95
CA SER A 135 -12.43 3.48 16.88
C SER A 135 -13.79 3.09 16.26
N ASP A 136 -14.81 2.90 17.10
CA ASP A 136 -16.16 2.60 16.61
C ASP A 136 -16.69 3.69 15.66
N GLU A 137 -16.42 4.95 15.97
CA GLU A 137 -16.76 6.10 15.11
C GLU A 137 -16.06 6.02 13.75
N GLN A 138 -14.75 5.74 13.73
CA GLN A 138 -14.00 5.56 12.48
C GLN A 138 -14.53 4.39 11.65
N GLN A 139 -14.94 3.28 12.30
CA GLN A 139 -15.52 2.14 11.60
C GLN A 139 -16.89 2.48 11.01
N ILE A 140 -17.74 3.20 11.74
CA ILE A 140 -19.05 3.66 11.25
C ILE A 140 -18.86 4.55 10.03
N ASP A 141 -17.98 5.55 10.11
CA ASP A 141 -17.71 6.48 9.02
C ASP A 141 -17.17 5.79 7.76
N ALA A 142 -16.27 4.82 7.93
CA ALA A 142 -15.74 4.01 6.84
C ALA A 142 -16.84 3.15 6.18
N ILE A 143 -17.75 2.56 6.97
CA ILE A 143 -18.89 1.79 6.45
C ILE A 143 -19.86 2.70 5.67
N LEU A 144 -20.19 3.88 6.22
CA LEU A 144 -21.07 4.83 5.56
C LEU A 144 -20.47 5.32 4.23
N SER A 145 -19.16 5.58 4.22
CA SER A 145 -18.43 5.96 3.00
C SER A 145 -18.47 4.84 1.96
N LEU A 146 -18.25 3.59 2.36
CA LEU A 146 -18.38 2.43 1.47
C LEU A 146 -19.80 2.30 0.91
N MET A 147 -20.84 2.53 1.71
CA MET A 147 -22.21 2.55 1.24
C MET A 147 -22.42 3.65 0.19
N THR A 148 -21.85 4.84 0.39
CA THR A 148 -21.87 5.90 -0.63
C THR A 148 -21.17 5.47 -1.92
N TYR A 149 -19.96 4.91 -1.84
CA TYR A 149 -19.18 4.49 -3.01
C TYR A 149 -19.89 3.39 -3.80
N THR A 150 -20.56 2.46 -3.11
CA THR A 150 -21.31 1.35 -3.73
C THR A 150 -22.75 1.70 -4.11
N GLY A 151 -23.15 2.97 -4.06
CA GLY A 151 -24.51 3.41 -4.41
C GLY A 151 -25.60 2.81 -3.50
N ASN A 152 -25.24 2.54 -2.24
CA ASN A 152 -26.07 1.87 -1.23
C ASN A 152 -26.54 0.46 -1.65
N GLN A 153 -25.82 -0.19 -2.56
CA GLN A 153 -26.15 -1.53 -3.06
C GLN A 153 -25.55 -2.59 -2.13
N THR A 154 -26.30 -2.99 -1.10
CA THR A 154 -25.87 -4.02 -0.14
C THR A 154 -25.44 -5.33 -0.82
N ASN A 155 -26.09 -5.72 -1.91
CA ASN A 155 -25.70 -6.90 -2.68
C ASN A 155 -24.27 -6.81 -3.24
N THR A 156 -23.84 -5.62 -3.65
CA THR A 156 -22.48 -5.36 -4.15
C THR A 156 -21.48 -5.50 -3.01
N ILE A 157 -21.75 -4.87 -1.86
CA ILE A 157 -20.92 -5.01 -0.66
C ILE A 157 -20.77 -6.48 -0.26
N MET A 158 -21.87 -7.25 -0.23
CA MET A 158 -21.83 -8.68 0.12
C MET A 158 -21.01 -9.51 -0.87
N LYS A 159 -21.06 -9.19 -2.17
CA LYS A 159 -20.19 -9.84 -3.18
C LYS A 159 -18.71 -9.55 -2.93
N LEU A 160 -18.37 -8.29 -2.66
CA LEU A 160 -17.00 -7.88 -2.32
C LEU A 160 -16.49 -8.61 -1.06
N LEU A 161 -17.30 -8.63 0.01
CA LEU A 161 -16.94 -9.35 1.24
C LEU A 161 -16.79 -10.86 1.01
N SER A 162 -17.67 -11.45 0.20
CA SER A 162 -17.58 -12.88 -0.15
C SER A 162 -16.28 -13.18 -0.88
N ALA A 163 -15.86 -12.33 -1.83
CA ALA A 163 -14.58 -12.48 -2.52
C ALA A 163 -13.40 -12.39 -1.55
N LEU A 164 -13.39 -11.43 -0.62
CA LEU A 164 -12.33 -11.34 0.40
C LEU A 164 -12.24 -12.60 1.27
N VAL A 165 -13.38 -13.11 1.75
CA VAL A 165 -13.42 -14.33 2.58
C VAL A 165 -12.96 -15.57 1.80
N GLN A 166 -13.25 -15.62 0.50
CA GLN A 166 -12.84 -16.71 -0.39
C GLN A 166 -11.40 -16.57 -0.89
N GLY A 167 -10.72 -15.46 -0.58
CA GLY A 167 -9.39 -15.15 -1.11
C GLY A 167 -9.38 -14.86 -2.62
N GLN A 168 -10.54 -14.55 -3.20
CA GLN A 168 -10.65 -14.13 -4.59
C GLN A 168 -10.19 -12.67 -4.72
N GLN A 169 -9.35 -12.39 -5.71
CA GLN A 169 -8.90 -11.03 -6.00
C GLN A 169 -10.08 -10.17 -6.43
N ILE A 170 -10.16 -8.97 -5.86
CA ILE A 170 -11.09 -7.90 -6.22
C ILE A 170 -10.33 -6.87 -7.05
N VAL A 171 -10.85 -6.58 -8.22
CA VAL A 171 -10.35 -5.54 -9.13
C VAL A 171 -11.36 -4.41 -9.16
N ILE A 172 -10.92 -3.23 -8.74
CA ILE A 172 -11.71 -2.00 -8.70
C ILE A 172 -11.30 -1.12 -9.88
N GLN A 173 -12.28 -0.70 -10.67
CA GLN A 173 -12.09 0.14 -11.84
C GLN A 173 -12.74 1.50 -11.68
N ASN A 174 -12.29 2.47 -12.50
CA ASN A 174 -12.86 3.82 -12.61
C ASN A 174 -12.94 4.59 -11.27
N ALA A 175 -12.28 4.09 -10.23
CA ALA A 175 -12.22 4.76 -8.94
C ALA A 175 -11.40 6.06 -9.05
N PRO A 176 -11.78 7.12 -8.30
CA PRO A 176 -11.03 8.36 -8.22
C PRO A 176 -9.54 8.10 -7.91
N ALA A 177 -8.63 8.87 -8.52
CA ALA A 177 -7.19 8.72 -8.31
C ALA A 177 -6.72 9.14 -6.90
N ASP A 178 -7.60 9.73 -6.10
CA ASP A 178 -7.30 10.19 -4.75
C ASP A 178 -6.98 9.02 -3.80
N LEU A 179 -5.83 9.09 -3.13
CA LEU A 179 -5.37 8.04 -2.22
C LEU A 179 -6.36 7.89 -1.05
N SER A 180 -6.82 9.01 -0.47
CA SER A 180 -7.68 8.95 0.72
C SER A 180 -8.97 8.18 0.41
N THR A 181 -9.61 8.50 -0.71
CA THR A 181 -10.84 7.84 -1.18
C THR A 181 -10.64 6.33 -1.37
N ARG A 182 -9.53 5.92 -2.02
CA ARG A 182 -9.21 4.49 -2.22
C ARG A 182 -8.95 3.77 -0.90
N VAL A 183 -8.29 4.43 0.05
CA VAL A 183 -8.02 3.86 1.38
C VAL A 183 -9.30 3.76 2.19
N THR A 184 -10.14 4.79 2.21
CA THR A 184 -11.44 4.77 2.90
C THR A 184 -12.35 3.65 2.37
N PHE A 185 -12.34 3.40 1.05
CA PHE A 185 -13.05 2.26 0.47
C PHE A 185 -12.55 0.92 1.05
N ILE A 186 -11.23 0.73 1.12
CA ILE A 186 -10.64 -0.48 1.71
C ILE A 186 -11.00 -0.57 3.19
N GLU A 187 -10.85 0.50 3.97
CA GLU A 187 -11.20 0.55 5.39
C GLU A 187 -12.66 0.17 5.63
N GLY A 188 -13.59 0.64 4.79
CA GLY A 188 -15.00 0.26 4.88
C GLY A 188 -15.23 -1.23 4.69
N LEU A 189 -14.51 -1.86 3.75
CA LEU A 189 -14.56 -3.32 3.59
C LEU A 189 -13.96 -4.04 4.80
N LEU A 190 -12.83 -3.55 5.32
CA LEU A 190 -12.19 -4.14 6.51
C LEU A 190 -13.05 -4.00 7.77
N ALA A 191 -13.78 -2.90 7.93
CA ALA A 191 -14.67 -2.67 9.07
C ALA A 191 -15.79 -3.73 9.15
N LEU A 192 -16.27 -4.21 8.01
CA LEU A 192 -17.27 -5.27 7.92
C LEU A 192 -16.70 -6.68 8.12
N LEU A 193 -15.37 -6.84 8.12
CA LEU A 193 -14.73 -8.12 8.43
C LEU A 193 -14.51 -8.30 9.94
N PRO A 194 -14.48 -9.56 10.43
CA PRO A 194 -14.04 -9.85 11.80
C PRO A 194 -12.65 -9.27 12.07
N ALA A 195 -12.43 -8.71 13.27
CA ALA A 195 -11.15 -8.07 13.63
C ALA A 195 -9.93 -8.98 13.38
N SER A 196 -10.07 -10.28 13.58
CA SER A 196 -9.02 -11.29 13.38
C SER A 196 -8.57 -11.45 11.93
N THR A 197 -9.37 -11.05 10.93
CA THR A 197 -9.02 -11.19 9.50
C THR A 197 -8.52 -9.91 8.87
N ARG A 198 -8.83 -8.74 9.46
CA ARG A 198 -8.54 -7.41 8.89
C ARG A 198 -7.07 -7.21 8.52
N PHE A 199 -6.16 -7.59 9.43
CA PHE A 199 -4.72 -7.37 9.24
C PHE A 199 -4.11 -8.23 8.11
N GLY A 200 -4.80 -9.29 7.69
CA GLY A 200 -4.32 -10.24 6.69
C GLY A 200 -4.64 -9.84 5.24
N VAL A 201 -5.50 -8.82 5.05
CA VAL A 201 -5.94 -8.36 3.74
C VAL A 201 -4.84 -7.52 3.08
N THR A 202 -4.44 -7.93 1.88
CA THR A 202 -3.44 -7.23 1.07
C THR A 202 -4.13 -6.39 0.01
N PHE A 203 -3.54 -5.24 -0.33
CA PHE A 203 -4.14 -4.32 -1.28
C PHE A 203 -3.09 -3.50 -2.05
N THR A 204 -3.49 -2.95 -3.19
CA THR A 204 -2.77 -1.89 -3.88
C THR A 204 -3.73 -0.81 -4.37
N THR A 205 -3.38 0.46 -4.14
CA THR A 205 -4.13 1.62 -4.61
C THR A 205 -3.77 2.00 -6.05
N HIS A 206 -2.82 1.32 -6.69
CA HIS A 206 -2.55 1.50 -8.11
C HIS A 206 -1.92 0.26 -8.72
N LEU A 207 -2.47 -0.20 -9.84
CA LEU A 207 -1.90 -1.27 -10.63
C LEU A 207 -2.15 -1.03 -12.12
N THR A 208 -1.16 -1.39 -12.94
CA THR A 208 -1.25 -1.35 -14.39
C THR A 208 -1.14 -2.77 -14.95
N PRO A 209 -1.62 -3.04 -16.18
CA PRO A 209 -1.57 -4.38 -16.76
C PRO A 209 -0.18 -4.98 -16.96
N LYS A 210 0.86 -4.15 -16.91
CA LYS A 210 2.25 -4.59 -17.08
C LYS A 210 2.82 -5.23 -15.81
N VAL A 211 2.19 -5.00 -14.66
CA VAL A 211 2.68 -5.44 -13.36
C VAL A 211 1.67 -6.43 -12.77
N LYS A 212 2.17 -7.56 -12.27
CA LYS A 212 1.38 -8.50 -11.49
C LYS A 212 1.78 -8.38 -10.02
N LEU A 213 0.84 -7.98 -9.18
CA LEU A 213 0.98 -7.99 -7.72
C LEU A 213 -0.02 -8.99 -7.12
N ASN A 214 0.43 -9.74 -6.11
CA ASN A 214 -0.44 -10.66 -5.38
C ASN A 214 -1.15 -9.92 -4.24
N THR A 215 -2.23 -9.22 -4.59
CA THR A 215 -3.05 -8.42 -3.67
C THR A 215 -4.51 -8.84 -3.76
N GLN A 216 -5.21 -8.88 -2.63
CA GLN A 216 -6.64 -9.22 -2.59
C GLN A 216 -7.51 -8.08 -3.12
N ILE A 217 -7.10 -6.82 -2.94
CA ILE A 217 -7.82 -5.66 -3.48
C ILE A 217 -6.87 -4.88 -4.39
N SER A 218 -7.28 -4.56 -5.61
CA SER A 218 -6.44 -3.84 -6.56
C SER A 218 -7.21 -2.77 -7.29
N PHE A 219 -6.77 -1.52 -7.17
CA PHE A 219 -7.27 -0.41 -7.98
C PHE A 219 -6.53 -0.37 -9.31
N TYR A 220 -7.25 -0.62 -10.40
CA TYR A 220 -6.67 -0.99 -11.68
C TYR A 220 -6.97 0.06 -12.75
N SER A 221 -5.95 0.45 -13.52
CA SER A 221 -6.04 1.52 -14.52
C SER A 221 -5.87 1.02 -15.97
N GLY A 222 -6.26 -0.22 -16.27
CA GLY A 222 -6.16 -0.78 -17.62
C GLY A 222 -7.34 -1.66 -18.01
N GLU A 223 -7.39 -2.03 -19.29
CA GLU A 223 -8.55 -2.70 -19.92
C GLU A 223 -8.45 -4.24 -19.92
N SER A 224 -7.27 -4.79 -19.63
CA SER A 224 -7.02 -6.23 -19.59
C SER A 224 -6.95 -6.72 -18.16
N TYR A 225 -7.74 -7.74 -17.82
CA TYR A 225 -7.92 -8.16 -16.43
C TYR A 225 -7.28 -9.49 -16.07
N PRO A 226 -6.98 -9.71 -14.77
CA PRO A 226 -6.66 -11.03 -14.26
C PRO A 226 -7.83 -12.00 -14.47
N GLU A 227 -7.52 -13.22 -14.92
CA GLU A 227 -8.51 -14.30 -14.96
C GLU A 227 -8.95 -14.64 -13.53
N ASN A 228 -10.26 -14.90 -13.34
CA ASN A 228 -10.88 -15.25 -12.06
C ASN A 228 -10.92 -14.16 -10.97
N ALA A 229 -10.75 -12.88 -11.30
CA ALA A 229 -11.01 -11.78 -10.38
C ALA A 229 -12.51 -11.41 -10.30
N LEU A 230 -12.95 -10.93 -9.14
CA LEU A 230 -14.23 -10.23 -8.99
C LEU A 230 -14.04 -8.77 -9.43
N PHE A 231 -14.87 -8.32 -10.36
CA PHE A 231 -14.85 -6.95 -10.85
C PHE A 231 -15.85 -6.08 -10.11
N TYR A 232 -15.41 -4.88 -9.77
CA TYR A 232 -16.26 -3.80 -9.30
C TYR A 232 -15.93 -2.53 -10.08
N ASP A 233 -16.91 -2.08 -10.85
CA ASP A 233 -16.89 -0.77 -11.48
C ASP A 233 -17.41 0.27 -10.48
N TRP A 234 -16.66 1.36 -10.33
CA TRP A 234 -17.02 2.46 -9.43
C TRP A 234 -18.12 3.34 -10.02
N GLU A 235 -18.29 3.36 -11.34
CA GLU A 235 -19.28 4.18 -12.07
C GLU A 235 -20.63 3.47 -12.29
#